data_AF-A0A401W9J4-F1
#
_entry.id   AF-A0A401W9J4-F1
#
_cell.length_a   1.000
_cell.length_b   1.000
_cell.length_c   1.000
_cell.angle_alpha   90.00
_cell.angle_beta   90.00
_cell.angle_gamma   90.00
#
_symmetry.space_group_name_H-M   'P 1'
#
loop_
_entity.id
_entity.type
_entity.pdbx_description
1 polymer ?
#
loop_
_entity_poly.entity_id
_entity_poly.type
_entity_poly.pdbx_seq_one_letter_code
_entity_poly.pdbx_strand_id
1 'polypeptide(L)'
;MKKPEVLIVGAGIAGPALAYWLSRNGYRPTVVEHARQLRSGGSAIVVKGPAIPVAERMGILPQLRELATRNRSLTLLDPGGRRILQLPLTSDKAPTVEVTRADLSEVLHRSAQTEAEFLFDDTVTALDQDEDGVDVTFRRSAPRRFDLVVGADGMHSTVRRLVFGPERQFAGDLGLYGATVPLEPDAIEDPTEMTMLTVPNRMLVLHPSRTTPLAIFTFRAAQPAPHDRKNIALHKQTVADAYADVRWRAPELVAAFLDHPAPFFDPLTTVRVPSWSRGRVVLLGDAAAATALLGDGSSMAMAGAYALAEELAAHPGDHARAFAAYESRLRREIGPRQRRVGLLSRLMVPRTGPGLAVRNTVGRAVGRTNRTASREAANR
;
A
#
# COMPACT_ATOMS: atom_id res chain seq x y z
N MET A 1 26.46 -6.90 -26.40
CA MET A 1 26.29 -7.83 -25.27
C MET A 1 24.80 -8.05 -25.05
N LYS A 2 24.35 -9.28 -24.74
CA LYS A 2 22.94 -9.57 -24.44
C LYS A 2 22.56 -8.83 -23.14
N LYS A 3 21.41 -8.14 -23.13
CA LYS A 3 20.89 -7.50 -21.90
C LYS A 3 20.50 -8.59 -20.90
N PRO A 4 20.87 -8.50 -19.60
CA PRO A 4 20.44 -9.49 -18.62
C PRO A 4 18.91 -9.48 -18.45
N GLU A 5 18.31 -10.65 -18.40
CA GLU A 5 16.87 -10.87 -18.32
C GLU A 5 16.44 -10.97 -16.85
N VAL A 6 15.47 -10.13 -16.44
CA VAL A 6 15.00 -10.07 -15.05
C VAL A 6 13.51 -10.37 -15.01
N LEU A 7 13.12 -11.43 -14.29
CA LEU A 7 11.71 -11.68 -14.01
C LEU A 7 11.25 -10.88 -12.79
N ILE A 8 10.13 -10.21 -12.91
CA ILE A 8 9.46 -9.48 -11.84
C ILE A 8 8.10 -10.14 -11.60
N VAL A 9 7.91 -10.73 -10.42
CA VAL A 9 6.65 -11.39 -10.06
C VAL A 9 5.74 -10.38 -9.35
N GLY A 10 4.71 -9.91 -10.04
CA GLY A 10 3.69 -8.97 -9.56
C GLY A 10 3.66 -7.66 -10.33
N ALA A 11 2.51 -7.30 -10.92
CA ALA A 11 2.25 -6.04 -11.61
C ALA A 11 1.45 -5.05 -10.73
N GLY A 12 1.80 -4.99 -9.43
CA GLY A 12 1.28 -3.97 -8.51
C GLY A 12 1.93 -2.60 -8.73
N ILE A 13 2.27 -1.89 -7.65
CA ILE A 13 3.00 -0.61 -7.75
C ILE A 13 4.50 -0.84 -8.01
N ALA A 14 5.11 -1.77 -7.26
CA ALA A 14 6.55 -1.97 -7.29
C ALA A 14 7.04 -2.57 -8.62
N GLY A 15 6.28 -3.50 -9.20
CA GLY A 15 6.71 -4.25 -10.39
C GLY A 15 6.89 -3.38 -11.64
N PRO A 16 5.85 -2.67 -12.11
CA PRO A 16 5.98 -1.77 -13.26
C PRO A 16 6.95 -0.60 -12.99
N ALA A 17 7.00 -0.08 -11.76
CA ALA A 17 8.00 0.92 -11.39
C ALA A 17 9.43 0.38 -11.54
N LEU A 18 9.69 -0.87 -11.14
CA LEU A 18 11.00 -1.49 -11.30
C LEU A 18 11.30 -1.78 -12.76
N ALA A 19 10.32 -2.29 -13.52
CA ALA A 19 10.46 -2.57 -14.95
C ALA A 19 10.86 -1.30 -15.72
N TYR A 20 10.24 -0.15 -15.42
CA TYR A 20 10.61 1.15 -15.99
C TYR A 20 12.08 1.50 -15.78
N TRP A 21 12.60 1.27 -14.57
CA TRP A 21 13.98 1.61 -14.23
C TRP A 21 14.98 0.60 -14.78
N LEU A 22 14.67 -0.70 -14.72
CA LEU A 22 15.53 -1.75 -15.25
C LEU A 22 15.75 -1.62 -16.77
N SER A 23 14.70 -1.33 -17.53
CA SER A 23 14.83 -1.17 -18.99
C SER A 23 15.78 -0.02 -19.38
N ARG A 24 15.76 1.07 -18.60
CA ARG A 24 16.67 2.23 -18.74
C ARG A 24 18.10 1.95 -18.26
N ASN A 25 18.29 0.93 -17.44
CA ASN A 25 19.58 0.53 -16.89
C ASN A 25 20.16 -0.72 -17.57
N GLY A 26 19.74 -1.01 -18.82
CA GLY A 26 20.36 -2.06 -19.64
C GLY A 26 19.88 -3.48 -19.38
N TYR A 27 18.82 -3.67 -18.59
CA TYR A 27 18.19 -4.97 -18.36
C TYR A 27 16.99 -5.18 -19.29
N ARG A 28 16.56 -6.43 -19.44
CA ARG A 28 15.34 -6.83 -20.16
C ARG A 28 14.32 -7.39 -19.15
N PRO A 29 13.40 -6.56 -18.63
CA PRO A 29 12.43 -7.01 -17.64
C PRO A 29 11.24 -7.75 -18.28
N THR A 30 10.82 -8.83 -17.64
CA THR A 30 9.53 -9.49 -17.84
C THR A 30 8.74 -9.41 -16.54
N VAL A 31 7.52 -8.89 -16.57
CA VAL A 31 6.62 -8.81 -15.42
C VAL A 31 5.54 -9.87 -15.57
N VAL A 32 5.35 -10.71 -14.54
CA VAL A 32 4.27 -11.71 -14.51
C VAL A 32 3.25 -11.37 -13.43
N GLU A 33 1.96 -11.47 -13.73
CA GLU A 33 0.87 -11.09 -12.84
C GLU A 33 -0.26 -12.12 -12.85
N HIS A 34 -0.66 -12.58 -11.65
CA HIS A 34 -1.71 -13.59 -11.49
C HIS A 34 -3.09 -13.10 -11.90
N ALA A 35 -3.35 -11.79 -11.80
CA ALA A 35 -4.58 -11.19 -12.27
C ALA A 35 -4.62 -11.15 -13.81
N ARG A 36 -5.82 -11.28 -14.37
CA ARG A 36 -6.06 -11.22 -15.83
C ARG A 36 -5.80 -9.85 -16.45
N GLN A 37 -5.86 -8.82 -15.62
CA GLN A 37 -5.67 -7.43 -15.98
C GLN A 37 -5.24 -6.65 -14.74
N LEU A 38 -4.74 -5.43 -14.93
CA LEU A 38 -4.53 -4.51 -13.82
C LEU A 38 -5.82 -4.37 -13.01
N ARG A 39 -5.69 -4.43 -11.69
CA ARG A 39 -6.86 -4.34 -10.82
C ARG A 39 -7.53 -2.98 -10.98
N SER A 40 -8.80 -3.00 -11.34
CA SER A 40 -9.70 -1.85 -11.17
C SER A 40 -10.03 -1.71 -9.67
N GLY A 41 -9.91 -0.51 -9.11
CA GLY A 41 -10.21 -0.29 -7.68
C GLY A 41 -9.67 1.02 -7.09
N GLY A 42 -10.46 1.59 -6.17
CA GLY A 42 -10.39 3.00 -5.75
C GLY A 42 -9.77 3.29 -4.38
N SER A 43 -9.04 2.36 -3.75
CA SER A 43 -8.36 2.69 -2.49
C SER A 43 -7.37 3.83 -2.70
N ALA A 44 -7.48 4.88 -1.90
CA ALA A 44 -6.60 6.03 -2.00
C ALA A 44 -5.15 5.66 -1.67
N ILE A 45 -4.23 6.19 -2.47
CA ILE A 45 -2.78 6.08 -2.26
C ILE A 45 -2.23 7.49 -2.19
N VAL A 46 -1.40 7.73 -1.18
CA VAL A 46 -0.65 8.98 -1.07
C VAL A 46 0.78 8.76 -1.55
N VAL A 47 1.14 9.38 -2.66
CA VAL A 47 2.52 9.51 -3.14
C VAL A 47 3.16 10.63 -2.35
N LYS A 48 4.18 10.29 -1.55
CA LYS A 48 4.82 11.23 -0.60
C LYS A 48 6.26 10.84 -0.30
N GLY A 49 6.98 11.78 0.30
CA GLY A 49 8.34 11.56 0.77
C GLY A 49 9.25 11.04 -0.35
N PRO A 50 9.89 9.86 -0.19
CA PRO A 50 10.87 9.37 -1.16
C PRO A 50 10.27 9.03 -2.53
N ALA A 51 8.94 8.91 -2.65
CA ALA A 51 8.29 8.62 -3.93
C ALA A 51 8.12 9.85 -4.83
N ILE A 52 8.11 11.07 -4.27
CA ILE A 52 7.92 12.29 -5.07
C ILE A 52 9.09 12.52 -6.02
N PRO A 53 10.37 12.50 -5.57
CA PRO A 53 11.50 12.61 -6.49
C PRO A 53 11.57 11.48 -7.51
N VAL A 54 11.11 10.27 -7.15
CA VAL A 54 11.05 9.15 -8.09
C VAL A 54 10.00 9.41 -9.17
N ALA A 55 8.79 9.82 -8.80
CA ALA A 55 7.73 10.18 -9.76
C ALA A 55 8.16 11.33 -10.70
N GLU A 56 8.92 12.29 -10.18
CA GLU A 56 9.49 13.39 -10.96
C GLU A 56 10.51 12.89 -11.97
N ARG A 57 11.49 12.07 -11.56
CA ARG A 57 12.48 11.49 -12.46
C ARG A 57 11.88 10.54 -13.50
N MET A 58 10.76 9.88 -13.16
CA MET A 58 10.00 9.06 -14.11
C MET A 58 9.22 9.90 -15.14
N GLY A 59 9.04 11.21 -14.88
CA GLY A 59 8.22 12.10 -15.71
C GLY A 59 6.71 11.95 -15.49
N ILE A 60 6.28 11.21 -14.47
CA ILE A 60 4.85 10.91 -14.24
C ILE A 60 4.17 11.88 -13.26
N LEU A 61 4.94 12.69 -12.52
CA LEU A 61 4.40 13.57 -11.49
C LEU A 61 3.33 14.57 -12.00
N PRO A 62 3.47 15.20 -13.19
CA PRO A 62 2.41 16.06 -13.73
C PRO A 62 1.09 15.32 -13.95
N GLN A 63 1.15 14.14 -14.57
CA GLN A 63 -0.03 13.30 -14.81
C GLN A 63 -0.68 12.83 -13.49
N LEU A 64 0.12 12.51 -12.47
CA LEU A 64 -0.42 12.17 -11.15
C LEU A 64 -1.14 13.35 -10.48
N ARG A 65 -0.68 14.60 -10.70
CA ARG A 65 -1.35 15.79 -10.19
C ARG A 65 -2.70 16.04 -10.86
N GLU A 66 -2.82 15.74 -12.16
CA GLU A 66 -4.10 15.82 -12.88
C GLU A 66 -5.12 14.78 -12.38
N LEU A 67 -4.62 13.60 -12.00
CA LEU A 67 -5.43 12.51 -11.45
C LEU A 67 -5.70 12.62 -9.95
N ALA A 68 -5.11 13.62 -9.28
CA ALA A 68 -5.16 13.75 -7.85
C ALA A 68 -6.59 13.87 -7.31
N THR A 69 -6.84 13.27 -6.15
CA THR A 69 -8.07 13.49 -5.39
C THR A 69 -8.15 14.96 -4.98
N ARG A 70 -9.39 15.45 -4.80
CA ARG A 70 -9.63 16.84 -4.40
C ARG A 70 -9.70 17.00 -2.88
N ASN A 71 -9.22 16.01 -2.12
CA ASN A 71 -9.27 16.00 -0.66
C ASN A 71 -8.37 17.09 -0.09
N ARG A 72 -8.98 18.05 0.61
CA ARG A 72 -8.31 19.20 1.22
C ARG A 72 -8.23 19.07 2.73
N SER A 73 -9.19 18.38 3.34
CA SER A 73 -9.28 18.31 4.79
C SER A 73 -9.76 16.96 5.30
N LEU A 74 -9.40 16.69 6.55
CA LEU A 74 -9.88 15.57 7.35
C LEU A 74 -10.62 16.12 8.57
N THR A 75 -11.91 15.82 8.67
CA THR A 75 -12.74 16.15 9.82
C THR A 75 -12.88 14.97 10.76
N LEU A 76 -12.52 15.20 12.02
CA LEU A 76 -12.69 14.23 13.08
C LEU A 76 -14.06 14.38 13.73
N LEU A 77 -14.79 13.28 13.83
CA LEU A 77 -16.10 13.21 14.45
C LEU A 77 -16.02 12.50 15.80
N ASP A 78 -16.84 12.95 16.75
CA ASP A 78 -17.09 12.23 17.99
C ASP A 78 -18.04 11.04 17.76
N PRO A 79 -18.25 10.16 18.77
CA PRO A 79 -19.15 9.01 18.64
C PRO A 79 -20.61 9.37 18.28
N GLY A 80 -21.03 10.61 18.54
CA GLY A 80 -22.36 11.12 18.17
C GLY A 80 -22.41 11.77 16.79
N GLY A 81 -21.30 11.79 16.04
CA GLY A 81 -21.20 12.40 14.72
C GLY A 81 -20.94 13.91 14.75
N ARG A 82 -20.65 14.51 15.91
CA ARG A 82 -20.34 15.95 15.99
C ARG A 82 -18.88 16.21 15.65
N ARG A 83 -18.62 17.29 14.90
CA ARG A 83 -17.27 17.73 14.55
C ARG A 83 -16.44 18.10 15.78
N ILE A 84 -15.32 17.41 15.96
CA ILE A 84 -14.31 17.71 16.98
C ILE A 84 -13.34 18.77 16.46
N LEU A 85 -12.78 18.54 15.27
CA LEU A 85 -11.80 19.39 14.61
C LEU A 85 -11.67 19.02 13.13
N GLN A 86 -11.14 19.95 12.33
CA GLN A 86 -10.83 19.75 10.91
C GLN A 86 -9.35 20.06 10.70
N LEU A 87 -8.63 19.17 10.01
CA LEU A 87 -7.21 19.29 9.71
C LEU A 87 -7.00 19.44 8.20
N PRO A 88 -6.11 20.32 7.73
CA PRO A 88 -5.68 20.29 6.34
C PRO A 88 -4.89 19.00 6.05
N LEU A 89 -5.13 18.39 4.89
CA LEU A 89 -4.43 17.18 4.45
C LEU A 89 -3.12 17.48 3.71
N THR A 90 -2.98 18.69 3.17
CA THR A 90 -1.79 19.13 2.46
C THR A 90 -0.95 20.09 3.32
N SER A 91 0.36 20.08 3.06
CA SER A 91 1.31 21.00 3.68
C SER A 91 2.37 21.38 2.65
N ASP A 92 2.63 22.68 2.49
CA ASP A 92 3.63 23.20 1.53
C ASP A 92 5.04 22.65 1.80
N LYS A 93 5.34 22.32 3.07
CA LYS A 93 6.65 21.78 3.49
C LYS A 93 6.89 20.32 3.11
N ALA A 94 5.85 19.59 2.70
CA ALA A 94 5.93 18.16 2.41
C ALA A 94 4.93 17.82 1.30
N PRO A 95 5.30 17.99 0.03
CA PRO A 95 4.38 17.78 -1.08
C PRO A 95 3.91 16.32 -1.11
N THR A 96 2.60 16.16 -1.29
CA THR A 96 1.95 14.86 -1.42
C THR A 96 0.97 14.91 -2.58
N VAL A 97 0.81 13.79 -3.27
CA VAL A 97 -0.21 13.63 -4.31
C VAL A 97 -1.02 12.39 -3.95
N GLU A 98 -2.29 12.57 -3.61
CA GLU A 98 -3.20 11.46 -3.38
C GLU A 98 -3.92 11.11 -4.68
N VAL A 99 -3.83 9.86 -5.11
CA VAL A 99 -4.48 9.30 -6.31
C VAL A 99 -5.16 7.99 -5.96
N THR A 100 -6.00 7.47 -6.86
CA THR A 100 -6.51 6.10 -6.69
C THR A 100 -5.41 5.07 -6.98
N ARG A 101 -5.53 3.89 -6.37
CA ARG A 101 -4.63 2.77 -6.68
C ARG A 101 -4.67 2.36 -8.15
N ALA A 102 -5.85 2.34 -8.75
CA ALA A 102 -6.01 2.08 -10.17
C ALA A 102 -5.24 3.11 -11.02
N ASP A 103 -5.43 4.41 -10.77
CA ASP A 103 -4.78 5.49 -11.51
C ASP A 103 -3.25 5.37 -11.43
N LEU A 104 -2.68 5.19 -10.23
CA LEU A 104 -1.22 5.04 -10.09
C LEU A 104 -0.70 3.78 -10.79
N SER A 105 -1.42 2.66 -10.68
CA SER A 105 -1.01 1.39 -11.30
C SER A 105 -1.01 1.50 -12.83
N GLU A 106 -2.03 2.15 -13.40
CA GLU A 106 -2.17 2.39 -14.83
C GLU A 106 -1.05 3.30 -15.36
N VAL A 107 -0.75 4.40 -14.66
CA VAL A 107 0.34 5.32 -15.03
C VAL A 107 1.69 4.60 -15.03
N LEU A 108 1.96 3.81 -13.99
CA LEU A 108 3.21 3.06 -13.88
C LEU A 108 3.31 1.95 -14.94
N HIS A 109 2.23 1.20 -15.18
CA HIS A 109 2.17 0.19 -16.24
C HIS A 109 2.45 0.81 -17.60
N ARG A 110 1.74 1.88 -17.97
CA ARG A 110 1.93 2.60 -19.23
C ARG A 110 3.36 3.09 -19.42
N SER A 111 4.02 3.52 -18.34
CA SER A 111 5.41 3.99 -18.39
C SER A 111 6.41 2.88 -18.73
N ALA A 112 6.07 1.62 -18.45
CA ALA A 112 6.95 0.46 -18.61
C ALA A 112 6.58 -0.46 -19.79
N GLN A 113 5.30 -0.49 -20.20
CA GLN A 113 4.74 -1.48 -21.14
C GLN A 113 5.41 -1.53 -22.52
N THR A 114 6.08 -0.46 -22.95
CA THR A 114 6.77 -0.42 -24.26
C THR A 114 8.14 -1.08 -24.22
N GLU A 115 8.75 -1.21 -23.04
CA GLU A 115 10.13 -1.68 -22.85
C GLU A 115 10.21 -2.98 -22.03
N ALA A 116 9.11 -3.40 -21.42
CA ALA A 116 9.01 -4.59 -20.60
C ALA A 116 7.92 -5.52 -21.14
N GLU A 117 8.17 -6.83 -21.08
CA GLU A 117 7.16 -7.83 -21.38
C GLU A 117 6.20 -7.99 -20.18
N PHE A 118 4.88 -8.03 -20.41
CA PHE A 118 3.89 -8.28 -19.37
C PHE A 118 3.10 -9.56 -19.64
N LEU A 119 3.12 -10.49 -18.68
CA LEU A 119 2.43 -11.78 -18.71
C LEU A 119 1.31 -11.80 -17.66
N PHE A 120 0.09 -11.50 -18.06
CA PHE A 120 -1.10 -11.54 -17.19
C PHE A 120 -1.75 -12.93 -17.14
N ASP A 121 -2.61 -13.15 -16.14
CA ASP A 121 -3.26 -14.44 -15.84
C ASP A 121 -2.26 -15.59 -15.61
N ASP A 122 -1.08 -15.28 -15.08
CA ASP A 122 -0.02 -16.26 -14.82
C ASP A 122 0.78 -15.92 -13.57
N THR A 123 1.50 -16.89 -13.02
CA THR A 123 2.41 -16.66 -11.89
C THR A 123 3.42 -17.78 -11.82
N VAL A 124 4.46 -17.59 -11.01
CA VAL A 124 5.47 -18.61 -10.77
C VAL A 124 4.95 -19.69 -9.83
N THR A 125 5.33 -20.94 -10.09
CA THR A 125 4.98 -22.11 -9.26
C THR A 125 6.20 -22.78 -8.68
N ALA A 126 7.36 -22.68 -9.34
CA ALA A 126 8.65 -23.14 -8.86
C ALA A 126 9.77 -22.20 -9.33
N LEU A 127 10.82 -22.09 -8.50
CA LEU A 127 12.05 -21.35 -8.77
C LEU A 127 13.21 -22.25 -8.36
N ASP A 128 14.06 -22.63 -9.32
CA ASP A 128 15.32 -23.33 -9.08
C ASP A 128 16.47 -22.47 -9.57
N GLN A 129 17.55 -22.34 -8.80
CA GLN A 129 18.62 -21.38 -9.12
C GLN A 129 20.00 -21.99 -8.91
N ASP A 130 20.93 -21.54 -9.75
CA ASP A 130 22.33 -21.94 -9.73
C ASP A 130 23.25 -20.70 -9.86
N GLU A 131 24.53 -20.93 -10.16
CA GLU A 131 25.51 -19.86 -10.30
C GLU A 131 25.26 -18.94 -11.49
N ASP A 132 24.51 -19.35 -12.51
CA ASP A 132 24.32 -18.64 -13.78
C ASP A 132 22.92 -18.02 -13.92
N GLY A 133 21.90 -18.53 -13.23
CA GLY A 133 20.53 -18.05 -13.41
C GLY A 133 19.49 -18.69 -12.51
N VAL A 134 18.23 -18.47 -12.87
CA VAL A 134 17.05 -19.03 -12.22
C VAL A 134 16.14 -19.64 -13.27
N ASP A 135 15.89 -20.94 -13.16
CA ASP A 135 14.88 -21.65 -13.92
C ASP A 135 13.52 -21.44 -13.26
N VAL A 136 12.59 -20.87 -14.05
CA VAL A 136 11.29 -20.45 -13.58
C VAL A 136 10.21 -21.29 -14.24
N THR A 137 9.42 -21.98 -13.42
CA THR A 137 8.20 -22.65 -13.87
C THR A 137 7.01 -21.73 -13.63
N PHE A 138 6.23 -21.49 -14.69
CA PHE A 138 5.00 -20.72 -14.62
C PHE A 138 3.80 -21.65 -14.44
N ARG A 139 2.67 -21.09 -14.00
CA ARG A 139 1.41 -21.82 -13.90
C ARG A 139 0.86 -22.17 -15.28
N ARG A 140 1.08 -21.30 -16.28
CA ARG A 140 0.52 -21.47 -17.62
C ARG A 140 1.55 -21.37 -18.73
N SER A 141 2.44 -20.40 -18.68
CA SER A 141 3.48 -20.23 -19.70
C SER A 141 4.50 -21.36 -19.65
N ALA A 142 5.21 -21.56 -20.76
CA ALA A 142 6.35 -22.49 -20.78
C ALA A 142 7.43 -22.02 -19.79
N PRO A 143 8.16 -22.96 -19.15
CA PRO A 143 9.30 -22.61 -18.30
C PRO A 143 10.32 -21.73 -19.04
N ARG A 144 10.92 -20.78 -18.32
CA ARG A 144 11.96 -19.88 -18.85
C ARG A 144 13.06 -19.70 -17.83
N ARG A 145 14.25 -19.38 -18.33
CA ARG A 145 15.40 -19.03 -17.50
C ARG A 145 15.63 -17.53 -17.49
N PHE A 146 15.98 -16.99 -16.33
CA PHE A 146 16.28 -15.57 -16.12
C PHE A 146 17.60 -15.42 -15.35
N ASP A 147 18.27 -14.29 -15.51
CA ASP A 147 19.49 -13.99 -14.75
C ASP A 147 19.17 -13.68 -13.28
N LEU A 148 18.05 -12.99 -13.04
CA LEU A 148 17.57 -12.59 -11.72
C LEU A 148 16.04 -12.69 -11.62
N VAL A 149 15.53 -12.90 -10.40
CA VAL A 149 14.09 -12.87 -10.09
C VAL A 149 13.81 -11.88 -8.96
N VAL A 150 12.79 -11.04 -9.15
CA VAL A 150 12.32 -10.07 -8.15
C VAL A 150 10.90 -10.40 -7.72
N GLY A 151 10.71 -10.71 -6.44
CA GLY A 151 9.38 -10.89 -5.84
C GLY A 151 8.75 -9.56 -5.47
N ALA A 152 7.79 -9.10 -6.25
CA ALA A 152 7.01 -7.87 -6.05
C ALA A 152 5.50 -8.15 -5.89
N ASP A 153 5.16 -9.36 -5.47
CA ASP A 153 3.82 -9.98 -5.43
C ASP A 153 3.08 -9.76 -4.09
N GLY A 154 3.48 -8.70 -3.37
CA GLY A 154 2.75 -8.18 -2.23
C GLY A 154 2.90 -8.98 -0.94
N MET A 155 2.04 -8.68 0.05
CA MET A 155 2.15 -9.25 1.40
C MET A 155 2.10 -10.78 1.42
N HIS A 156 1.38 -11.40 0.50
CA HIS A 156 1.21 -12.87 0.40
C HIS A 156 2.10 -13.48 -0.68
N SER A 157 3.34 -12.98 -0.74
CA SER A 157 4.32 -13.31 -1.76
C SER A 157 4.53 -14.82 -1.92
N THR A 158 4.25 -15.29 -3.14
CA THR A 158 4.60 -16.63 -3.62
C THR A 158 6.11 -16.77 -3.74
N VAL A 159 6.82 -15.75 -4.23
CA VAL A 159 8.30 -15.77 -4.31
C VAL A 159 8.92 -15.96 -2.93
N ARG A 160 8.45 -15.20 -1.92
CA ARG A 160 8.91 -15.36 -0.53
C ARG A 160 8.65 -16.78 -0.04
N ARG A 161 7.47 -17.34 -0.33
CA ARG A 161 7.12 -18.71 0.07
C ARG A 161 8.04 -19.76 -0.56
N LEU A 162 8.35 -19.62 -1.84
CA LEU A 162 9.18 -20.58 -2.58
C LEU A 162 10.65 -20.54 -2.14
N VAL A 163 11.19 -19.34 -1.84
CA VAL A 163 12.63 -19.16 -1.64
C VAL A 163 13.03 -19.04 -0.17
N PHE A 164 12.20 -18.42 0.67
CA PHE A 164 12.54 -18.06 2.05
C PHE A 164 11.82 -18.92 3.08
N GLY A 165 10.60 -19.38 2.77
CA GLY A 165 9.82 -20.25 3.65
C GLY A 165 8.38 -19.76 3.87
N PRO A 166 7.60 -20.46 4.71
CA PRO A 166 6.17 -20.21 4.87
C PRO A 166 5.87 -18.81 5.45
N GLU A 167 4.79 -18.19 4.96
CA GLU A 167 4.38 -16.81 5.31
C GLU A 167 4.31 -16.52 6.81
N ARG A 168 3.84 -17.48 7.62
CA ARG A 168 3.74 -17.37 9.09
C ARG A 168 5.06 -17.02 9.79
N GLN A 169 6.22 -17.21 9.15
CA GLN A 169 7.53 -16.84 9.70
C GLN A 169 7.83 -15.35 9.56
N PHE A 170 7.13 -14.64 8.67
CA PHE A 170 7.44 -13.26 8.29
C PHE A 170 6.28 -12.29 8.53
N ALA A 171 5.06 -12.80 8.55
CA ALA A 171 3.84 -12.03 8.78
C ALA A 171 3.59 -11.81 10.29
N GLY A 172 3.24 -10.58 10.66
CA GLY A 172 2.86 -10.19 12.01
C GLY A 172 1.47 -9.53 12.02
N ASP A 173 0.60 -10.00 12.90
CA ASP A 173 -0.76 -9.48 13.06
C ASP A 173 -0.79 -8.28 14.03
N LEU A 174 -1.46 -7.19 13.62
CA LEU A 174 -1.70 -6.01 14.47
C LEU A 174 -2.96 -6.13 15.35
N GLY A 175 -3.69 -7.23 15.20
CA GLY A 175 -5.02 -7.45 15.78
C GLY A 175 -6.02 -6.42 15.27
N LEU A 176 -5.88 -5.99 14.02
CA LEU A 176 -6.75 -5.02 13.36
C LEU A 176 -7.18 -5.59 12.02
N TYR A 177 -8.40 -5.26 11.61
CA TYR A 177 -8.96 -5.60 10.31
C TYR A 177 -9.26 -4.31 9.56
N GLY A 178 -9.03 -4.34 8.24
CA GLY A 178 -9.44 -3.31 7.31
C GLY A 178 -10.51 -3.87 6.38
N ALA A 179 -11.59 -3.12 6.18
CA ALA A 179 -12.62 -3.45 5.23
C ALA A 179 -13.02 -2.20 4.44
N THR A 180 -13.33 -2.37 3.15
CA THR A 180 -13.75 -1.23 2.30
C THR A 180 -14.89 -1.62 1.38
N VAL A 181 -15.82 -0.69 1.17
CA VAL A 181 -16.90 -0.82 0.19
C VAL A 181 -17.01 0.49 -0.62
N PRO A 182 -17.17 0.40 -1.96
CA PRO A 182 -17.51 1.56 -2.77
C PRO A 182 -18.89 2.09 -2.41
N LEU A 183 -19.05 3.40 -2.53
CA LEU A 183 -20.31 4.10 -2.32
C LEU A 183 -20.74 4.81 -3.60
N GLU A 184 -22.03 5.11 -3.67
CA GLU A 184 -22.56 6.00 -4.69
C GLU A 184 -21.99 7.43 -4.54
N PRO A 185 -21.84 8.20 -5.63
CA PRO A 185 -21.25 9.53 -5.58
C PRO A 185 -21.96 10.53 -4.65
N ASP A 186 -23.28 10.42 -4.52
CA ASP A 186 -24.13 11.27 -3.68
C ASP A 186 -24.06 10.90 -2.19
N ALA A 187 -23.42 9.78 -1.83
CA ALA A 187 -23.16 9.42 -0.46
C ALA A 187 -22.15 10.36 0.23
N ILE A 188 -21.48 11.25 -0.50
CA ILE A 188 -20.54 12.25 0.04
C ILE A 188 -21.12 13.66 -0.13
N GLU A 189 -21.27 14.39 0.97
CA GLU A 189 -21.77 15.78 0.96
C GLU A 189 -20.74 16.77 0.40
N ASP A 190 -19.48 16.71 0.88
CA ASP A 190 -18.37 17.53 0.39
C ASP A 190 -17.28 16.63 -0.23
N PRO A 191 -17.07 16.67 -1.55
CA PRO A 191 -16.09 15.83 -2.25
C PRO A 191 -14.62 16.23 -1.98
N THR A 192 -14.39 17.24 -1.14
CA THR A 192 -13.07 17.72 -0.71
C THR A 192 -12.79 17.44 0.77
N GLU A 193 -13.73 16.84 1.49
CA GLU A 193 -13.63 16.58 2.93
C GLU A 193 -13.73 15.09 3.25
N MET A 194 -12.65 14.53 3.78
CA MET A 194 -12.68 13.22 4.42
C MET A 194 -13.30 13.36 5.82
N THR A 195 -14.22 12.47 6.17
CA THR A 195 -14.76 12.41 7.55
C THR A 195 -14.33 11.13 8.23
N MET A 196 -13.91 11.25 9.49
CA MET A 196 -13.43 10.13 10.30
C MET A 196 -14.14 10.11 11.65
N LEU A 197 -15.00 9.12 11.83
CA LEU A 197 -15.59 8.79 13.13
C LEU A 197 -14.68 7.79 13.84
N THR A 198 -14.39 8.06 15.11
CA THR A 198 -13.66 7.12 15.96
C THR A 198 -14.44 6.84 17.23
N VAL A 199 -14.59 5.56 17.53
CA VAL A 199 -15.08 5.05 18.81
C VAL A 199 -14.05 4.07 19.37
N PRO A 200 -14.11 3.68 20.65
CA PRO A 200 -13.22 2.66 21.18
C PRO A 200 -13.22 1.39 20.31
N ASN A 201 -12.04 0.94 19.89
CA ASN A 201 -11.77 -0.22 19.02
C ASN A 201 -12.21 -0.11 17.55
N ARG A 202 -12.85 0.99 17.11
CA ARG A 202 -13.27 1.15 15.71
C ARG A 202 -13.01 2.54 15.17
N MET A 203 -12.70 2.60 13.89
CA MET A 203 -12.56 3.79 13.09
C MET A 203 -13.36 3.59 11.81
N LEU A 204 -14.12 4.61 11.42
CA LEU A 204 -14.92 4.62 10.20
C LEU A 204 -14.58 5.88 9.44
N VAL A 205 -14.15 5.73 8.19
CA VAL A 205 -13.76 6.83 7.32
C VAL A 205 -14.65 6.85 6.09
N LEU A 206 -15.22 7.99 5.77
CA LEU A 206 -15.74 8.29 4.44
C LEU A 206 -14.64 9.02 3.68
N HIS A 207 -14.19 8.41 2.58
CA HIS A 207 -13.11 8.91 1.75
C HIS A 207 -13.69 9.33 0.39
N PRO A 208 -13.72 10.64 0.08
CA PRO A 208 -14.08 11.12 -1.25
C PRO A 208 -13.03 10.75 -2.29
N SER A 209 -13.50 10.40 -3.48
CA SER A 209 -12.65 10.07 -4.61
C SER A 209 -13.18 10.74 -5.87
N ARG A 210 -12.30 10.93 -6.86
CA ARG A 210 -12.69 11.48 -8.18
C ARG A 210 -13.66 10.55 -8.91
N THR A 211 -13.56 9.25 -8.67
CA THR A 211 -14.35 8.22 -9.37
C THR A 211 -15.39 7.60 -8.46
N THR A 212 -14.94 6.92 -7.40
CA THR A 212 -15.81 6.13 -6.54
C THR A 212 -15.44 6.37 -5.08
N PRO A 213 -16.28 7.08 -4.31
CA PRO A 213 -16.06 7.24 -2.87
C PRO A 213 -16.02 5.90 -2.15
N LEU A 214 -15.38 5.87 -0.99
CA LEU A 214 -15.23 4.65 -0.19
C LEU A 214 -15.67 4.87 1.25
N ALA A 215 -16.37 3.89 1.82
CA ALA A 215 -16.38 3.67 3.25
C ALA A 215 -15.23 2.72 3.63
N ILE A 216 -14.45 3.13 4.64
CA ILE A 216 -13.31 2.37 5.15
C ILE A 216 -13.57 2.07 6.63
N PHE A 217 -13.64 0.79 6.96
CA PHE A 217 -13.81 0.27 8.30
C PHE A 217 -12.45 -0.22 8.79
N THR A 218 -11.99 0.29 9.93
CA THR A 218 -10.80 -0.22 10.61
C THR A 218 -11.12 -0.52 12.06
N PHE A 219 -10.98 -1.76 12.48
CA PHE A 219 -11.41 -2.17 13.81
C PHE A 219 -10.60 -3.31 14.38
N ARG A 220 -10.70 -3.50 15.70
CA ARG A 220 -10.14 -4.64 16.42
C ARG A 220 -11.24 -5.68 16.64
N ALA A 221 -11.07 -6.89 16.12
CA ALA A 221 -12.02 -7.97 16.40
C ALA A 221 -11.88 -8.45 17.86
N ALA A 222 -13.00 -8.87 18.46
CA ALA A 222 -13.05 -9.37 19.83
C ALA A 222 -12.41 -10.77 19.97
N GLN A 223 -12.46 -11.58 18.91
CA GLN A 223 -11.74 -12.86 18.83
C GLN A 223 -10.97 -12.92 17.50
N PRO A 224 -9.74 -13.48 17.50
CA PRO A 224 -9.06 -13.83 16.26
C PRO A 224 -9.83 -15.00 15.62
N ALA A 225 -10.77 -14.68 14.74
CA ALA A 225 -11.46 -15.70 13.95
C ALA A 225 -10.46 -16.36 12.98
N PRO A 226 -10.66 -17.64 12.60
CA PRO A 226 -9.94 -18.22 11.48
C PRO A 226 -10.15 -17.33 10.26
N HIS A 227 -9.07 -16.69 9.79
CA HIS A 227 -9.17 -15.83 8.62
C HIS A 227 -9.16 -16.69 7.36
N ASP A 228 -10.35 -17.07 6.90
CA ASP A 228 -10.53 -17.62 5.55
C ASP A 228 -10.86 -16.51 4.57
N ARG A 229 -9.87 -16.15 3.75
CA ARG A 229 -9.95 -15.10 2.71
C ARG A 229 -11.09 -15.30 1.73
N LYS A 230 -11.57 -16.53 1.55
CA LYS A 230 -12.63 -16.85 0.61
C LYS A 230 -14.01 -16.80 1.25
N ASN A 231 -14.11 -16.69 2.58
CA ASN A 231 -15.37 -16.70 3.29
C ASN A 231 -15.97 -15.29 3.40
N ILE A 232 -16.54 -14.81 2.29
CA ILE A 232 -17.17 -13.49 2.19
C ILE A 232 -18.28 -13.31 3.24
N ALA A 233 -19.05 -14.37 3.53
CA ALA A 233 -20.10 -14.33 4.53
C ALA A 233 -19.55 -14.04 5.94
N LEU A 234 -18.45 -14.70 6.32
CA LEU A 234 -17.77 -14.44 7.58
C LEU A 234 -17.23 -13.00 7.64
N HIS A 235 -16.63 -12.49 6.56
CA HIS A 235 -16.14 -11.12 6.49
C HIS A 235 -17.27 -10.09 6.71
N LYS A 236 -18.40 -10.29 6.02
CA LYS A 236 -19.62 -9.49 6.15
C LYS A 236 -20.15 -9.48 7.59
N GLN A 237 -20.29 -10.67 8.20
CA GLN A 237 -20.74 -10.79 9.59
C GLN A 237 -19.76 -10.11 10.56
N THR A 238 -18.45 -10.27 10.36
CA THR A 238 -17.43 -9.67 11.23
C THR A 238 -17.50 -8.15 11.23
N VAL A 239 -17.75 -7.52 10.07
CA VAL A 239 -17.96 -6.06 9.99
C VAL A 239 -19.29 -5.66 10.65
N ALA A 240 -20.37 -6.40 10.40
CA ALA A 240 -21.68 -6.11 11.00
C ALA A 240 -21.61 -6.14 12.54
N ASP A 241 -21.03 -7.19 13.11
CA ASP A 241 -20.86 -7.35 14.57
C ASP A 241 -19.96 -6.25 15.15
N ALA A 242 -18.90 -5.89 14.44
CA ALA A 242 -17.95 -4.89 14.91
C ALA A 242 -18.56 -3.48 15.00
N TYR A 243 -19.57 -3.16 14.18
CA TYR A 243 -20.16 -1.82 14.07
C TYR A 243 -21.64 -1.74 14.52
N ALA A 244 -22.22 -2.84 15.03
CA ALA A 244 -23.63 -2.89 15.45
C ALA A 244 -24.03 -1.83 16.48
N ASP A 245 -23.13 -1.44 17.38
CA ASP A 245 -23.35 -0.42 18.40
C ASP A 245 -22.94 1.00 17.96
N VAL A 246 -22.38 1.17 16.76
CA VAL A 246 -21.90 2.45 16.26
C VAL A 246 -23.05 3.24 15.61
N ARG A 247 -23.18 4.52 15.96
CA ARG A 247 -24.22 5.43 15.47
C ARG A 247 -23.74 6.24 14.26
N TRP A 248 -24.38 7.39 13.99
CA TRP A 248 -24.14 8.21 12.80
C TRP A 248 -24.48 7.43 11.53
N ARG A 249 -23.57 7.38 10.54
CA ARG A 249 -23.78 6.69 9.27
C ARG A 249 -23.33 5.23 9.27
N ALA A 250 -22.84 4.69 10.38
CA ALA A 250 -22.42 3.29 10.44
C ALA A 250 -23.50 2.29 10.00
N PRO A 251 -24.79 2.41 10.41
CA PRO A 251 -25.82 1.45 9.97
C PRO A 251 -26.01 1.40 8.44
N GLU A 252 -26.03 2.56 7.79
CA GLU A 252 -26.14 2.71 6.34
C GLU A 252 -24.93 2.11 5.61
N LEU A 253 -23.71 2.43 6.06
CA LEU A 253 -22.49 1.98 5.40
C LEU A 253 -22.23 0.48 5.62
N VAL A 254 -22.63 -0.06 6.79
CA VAL A 254 -22.64 -1.51 7.03
C VAL A 254 -23.64 -2.19 6.10
N ALA A 255 -24.84 -1.63 5.90
CA ALA A 255 -25.79 -2.18 4.96
C ALA A 255 -25.23 -2.22 3.53
N ALA A 256 -24.57 -1.15 3.08
CA ALA A 256 -23.87 -1.13 1.79
C ALA A 256 -22.77 -2.21 1.71
N PHE A 257 -21.99 -2.40 2.78
CA PHE A 257 -20.98 -3.45 2.86
C PHE A 257 -21.58 -4.86 2.76
N LEU A 258 -22.73 -5.08 3.42
CA LEU A 258 -23.45 -6.36 3.42
C LEU A 258 -24.10 -6.66 2.07
N ASP A 259 -24.57 -5.65 1.35
CA ASP A 259 -25.21 -5.82 0.05
C ASP A 259 -24.19 -6.05 -1.09
N HIS A 260 -23.02 -5.40 -1.01
CA HIS A 260 -22.01 -5.48 -2.06
C HIS A 260 -21.55 -6.94 -2.31
N PRO A 261 -21.42 -7.40 -3.57
CA PRO A 261 -21.13 -8.81 -3.87
C PRO A 261 -19.71 -9.24 -3.49
N ALA A 262 -18.74 -8.31 -3.57
CA ALA A 262 -17.34 -8.60 -3.30
C ALA A 262 -16.65 -7.44 -2.55
N PRO A 263 -17.07 -7.11 -1.31
CA PRO A 263 -16.42 -6.07 -0.53
C PRO A 263 -15.03 -6.53 -0.09
N PHE A 264 -14.13 -5.58 0.14
CA PHE A 264 -12.78 -5.90 0.59
C PHE A 264 -12.75 -6.12 2.10
N PHE A 265 -11.98 -7.11 2.55
CA PHE A 265 -11.71 -7.41 3.95
C PHE A 265 -10.36 -8.13 4.07
N ASP A 266 -9.50 -7.71 4.98
CA ASP A 266 -8.24 -8.39 5.30
C ASP A 266 -7.72 -7.93 6.69
N PRO A 267 -7.00 -8.78 7.44
CA PRO A 267 -6.25 -8.35 8.61
C PRO A 267 -5.12 -7.39 8.20
N LEU A 268 -4.93 -6.35 9.00
CA LEU A 268 -3.79 -5.44 8.86
C LEU A 268 -2.52 -6.14 9.35
N THR A 269 -1.74 -6.61 8.38
CA THR A 269 -0.59 -7.47 8.58
C THR A 269 0.69 -6.75 8.20
N THR A 270 1.71 -6.85 9.04
CA THR A 270 3.07 -6.40 8.71
C THR A 270 3.89 -7.55 8.18
N VAL A 271 4.83 -7.30 7.28
CA VAL A 271 5.81 -8.29 6.83
C VAL A 271 7.20 -7.81 7.21
N ARG A 272 8.00 -8.71 7.79
CA ARG A 272 9.41 -8.45 8.10
C ARG A 272 10.26 -9.66 7.76
N VAL A 273 11.01 -9.56 6.67
CA VAL A 273 11.98 -10.58 6.27
C VAL A 273 13.39 -10.21 6.80
N PRO A 274 14.13 -11.15 7.43
CA PRO A 274 15.48 -10.87 7.97
C PRO A 274 16.54 -10.52 6.92
N SER A 275 16.46 -11.10 5.73
CA SER A 275 17.28 -10.76 4.56
C SER A 275 16.38 -10.77 3.33
N TRP A 276 16.54 -9.80 2.43
CA TRP A 276 15.63 -9.62 1.30
C TRP A 276 16.07 -10.35 0.04
N SER A 277 17.23 -10.99 0.04
CA SER A 277 17.73 -11.78 -1.08
C SER A 277 18.24 -13.15 -0.64
N ARG A 278 18.23 -14.09 -1.60
CA ARG A 278 18.88 -15.40 -1.49
C ARG A 278 19.30 -15.83 -2.88
N GLY A 279 20.61 -15.86 -3.11
CA GLY A 279 21.19 -16.05 -4.44
C GLY A 279 20.73 -14.96 -5.40
N ARG A 280 20.19 -15.37 -6.54
CA ARG A 280 19.70 -14.53 -7.65
C ARG A 280 18.26 -14.04 -7.47
N VAL A 281 17.64 -14.32 -6.33
CA VAL A 281 16.28 -13.87 -6.00
C VAL A 281 16.29 -12.77 -4.94
N VAL A 282 15.55 -11.68 -5.18
CA VAL A 282 15.36 -10.57 -4.23
C VAL A 282 13.88 -10.20 -4.07
N LEU A 283 13.47 -9.75 -2.89
CA LEU A 283 12.12 -9.30 -2.59
C LEU A 283 12.03 -7.77 -2.65
N LEU A 284 10.90 -7.25 -3.13
CA LEU A 284 10.64 -5.82 -3.27
C LEU A 284 9.24 -5.46 -2.73
N GLY A 285 9.14 -4.30 -2.08
CA GLY A 285 7.88 -3.75 -1.59
C GLY A 285 7.30 -4.58 -0.45
N ASP A 286 5.97 -4.77 -0.46
CA ASP A 286 5.26 -5.48 0.60
C ASP A 286 5.67 -6.97 0.72
N ALA A 287 6.27 -7.55 -0.32
CA ALA A 287 6.84 -8.90 -0.26
C ALA A 287 7.98 -9.01 0.77
N ALA A 288 8.76 -7.94 0.92
CA ALA A 288 9.91 -7.85 1.83
C ALA A 288 9.57 -7.18 3.18
N ALA A 289 8.78 -6.09 3.14
CA ALA A 289 8.69 -5.16 4.26
C ALA A 289 7.37 -4.38 4.35
N ALA A 290 6.22 -5.06 4.33
CA ALA A 290 4.92 -4.42 4.52
C ALA A 290 4.75 -3.78 5.90
N THR A 291 4.25 -2.55 5.96
CA THR A 291 4.01 -1.80 7.21
C THR A 291 2.53 -1.71 7.62
N ALA A 292 1.61 -2.24 6.81
CA ALA A 292 0.17 -2.36 7.05
C ALA A 292 -0.65 -1.06 7.25
N LEU A 293 0.00 0.10 7.43
CA LEU A 293 -0.65 1.33 7.90
C LEU A 293 -0.21 2.57 7.13
N LEU A 294 -1.15 3.52 6.97
CA LEU A 294 -0.94 4.92 6.54
C LEU A 294 -0.55 5.17 5.08
N GLY A 295 -0.85 4.25 4.15
CA GLY A 295 -0.63 4.47 2.72
C GLY A 295 0.84 4.59 2.31
N ASP A 296 1.77 4.25 3.20
CA ASP A 296 3.22 4.32 2.95
C ASP A 296 3.72 3.25 1.97
N GLY A 297 3.01 2.12 1.85
CA GLY A 297 3.45 0.95 1.08
C GLY A 297 3.77 1.27 -0.38
N SER A 298 2.89 2.02 -1.06
CA SER A 298 3.09 2.38 -2.47
C SER A 298 4.24 3.36 -2.67
N SER A 299 4.38 4.34 -1.78
CA SER A 299 5.50 5.28 -1.83
C SER A 299 6.84 4.55 -1.62
N MET A 300 6.87 3.60 -0.67
CA MET A 300 8.05 2.78 -0.44
C MET A 300 8.32 1.78 -1.56
N ALA A 301 7.28 1.25 -2.22
CA ALA A 301 7.42 0.38 -3.37
C ALA A 301 8.09 1.10 -4.54
N MET A 302 7.69 2.34 -4.84
CA MET A 302 8.32 3.17 -5.88
C MET A 302 9.78 3.50 -5.51
N ALA A 303 10.03 3.93 -4.28
CA ALA A 303 11.38 4.22 -3.80
C ALA A 303 12.29 2.98 -3.82
N GLY A 304 11.75 1.83 -3.43
CA GLY A 304 12.46 0.54 -3.45
C GLY A 304 12.76 0.06 -4.87
N ALA A 305 11.83 0.23 -5.80
CA ALA A 305 12.03 -0.11 -7.20
C ALA A 305 13.17 0.71 -7.82
N TYR A 306 13.16 2.03 -7.58
CA TYR A 306 14.23 2.92 -8.02
C TYR A 306 15.57 2.52 -7.40
N ALA A 307 15.62 2.33 -6.07
CA ALA A 307 16.84 1.95 -5.39
C ALA A 307 17.42 0.63 -5.90
N LEU A 308 16.59 -0.42 -6.06
CA LEU A 308 17.07 -1.71 -6.55
C LEU A 308 17.69 -1.60 -7.95
N ALA A 309 17.03 -0.88 -8.87
CA ALA A 309 17.56 -0.69 -10.22
C ALA A 309 18.87 0.12 -10.23
N GLU A 310 18.98 1.17 -9.42
CA GLU A 310 20.21 1.97 -9.28
C GLU A 310 21.37 1.14 -8.73
N GLU A 311 21.14 0.33 -7.68
CA GLU A 311 22.20 -0.49 -7.11
C GLU A 311 22.65 -1.59 -8.08
N LEU A 312 21.72 -2.16 -8.87
CA LEU A 312 22.04 -3.10 -9.96
C LEU A 312 22.82 -2.45 -11.11
N ALA A 313 22.57 -1.17 -11.39
CA ALA A 313 23.32 -0.41 -12.39
C ALA A 313 24.73 -0.03 -11.88
N ALA A 314 24.84 0.30 -10.59
CA ALA A 314 26.11 0.67 -9.95
C ALA A 314 27.07 -0.51 -9.73
N HIS A 315 26.55 -1.74 -9.73
CA HIS A 315 27.33 -2.97 -9.50
C HIS A 315 27.14 -3.99 -10.64
N PRO A 316 27.56 -3.66 -11.88
CA PRO A 316 27.36 -4.54 -13.02
C PRO A 316 28.05 -5.90 -12.81
N GLY A 317 27.30 -6.99 -12.92
CA GLY A 317 27.79 -8.35 -12.71
C GLY A 317 27.84 -8.82 -11.24
N ASP A 318 27.70 -7.91 -10.27
CA ASP A 318 27.71 -8.23 -8.84
C ASP A 318 26.34 -7.96 -8.20
N HIS A 319 25.37 -8.80 -8.56
CA HIS A 319 24.01 -8.72 -8.05
C HIS A 319 23.93 -8.91 -6.53
N ALA A 320 24.84 -9.70 -5.95
CA ALA A 320 24.88 -9.93 -4.51
C ALA A 320 25.19 -8.63 -3.75
N ARG A 321 26.19 -7.87 -4.20
CA ARG A 321 26.50 -6.55 -3.64
C ARG A 321 25.38 -5.54 -3.91
N ALA A 322 24.78 -5.55 -5.11
CA ALA A 322 23.64 -4.71 -5.42
C ALA A 322 22.45 -4.95 -4.48
N PHE A 323 22.10 -6.21 -4.23
CA PHE A 323 21.01 -6.58 -3.32
C PHE A 323 21.28 -6.16 -1.88
N ALA A 324 22.52 -6.35 -1.40
CA ALA A 324 22.92 -5.92 -0.06
C ALA A 324 22.85 -4.38 0.10
N ALA A 325 23.31 -3.63 -0.91
CA ALA A 325 23.25 -2.17 -0.91
C ALA A 325 21.79 -1.67 -0.94
N TYR A 326 20.96 -2.27 -1.78
CA TYR A 326 19.52 -2.02 -1.87
C TYR A 326 18.82 -2.23 -0.51
N GLU A 327 19.04 -3.38 0.10
CA GLU A 327 18.44 -3.73 1.39
C GLU A 327 18.88 -2.74 2.47
N SER A 328 20.18 -2.43 2.54
CA SER A 328 20.74 -1.47 3.50
C SER A 328 20.10 -0.09 3.36
N ARG A 329 19.96 0.40 2.12
CA ARG A 329 19.36 1.70 1.80
C ARG A 329 17.91 1.78 2.25
N LEU A 330 17.10 0.78 1.90
CA LEU A 330 15.67 0.78 2.18
C LEU A 330 15.35 0.47 3.66
N ARG A 331 16.19 -0.30 4.35
CA ARG A 331 16.04 -0.52 5.80
C ARG A 331 16.18 0.77 6.61
N ARG A 332 17.03 1.72 6.19
CA ARG A 332 17.14 3.04 6.84
C ARG A 332 15.83 3.82 6.76
N GLU A 333 15.14 3.73 5.63
CA GLU A 333 13.84 4.38 5.41
C GLU A 333 12.70 3.66 6.15
N ILE A 334 12.62 2.33 6.05
CA ILE A 334 11.48 1.55 6.55
C ILE A 334 11.59 1.26 8.05
N GLY A 335 12.81 1.12 8.58
CA GLY A 335 13.06 0.73 9.97
C GLY A 335 12.32 1.60 11.01
N PRO A 336 12.41 2.95 10.95
CA PRO A 336 11.66 3.83 11.85
C PRO A 336 10.13 3.69 11.75
N ARG A 337 9.60 3.32 10.58
CA ARG A 337 8.16 3.11 10.36
C ARG A 337 7.71 1.79 10.97
N GLN A 338 8.44 0.71 10.71
CA GLN A 338 8.18 -0.61 11.29
C GLN A 338 8.27 -0.60 12.82
N ARG A 339 9.26 0.09 13.40
CA ARG A 339 9.37 0.21 14.89
C ARG A 339 8.18 0.94 15.52
N ARG A 340 7.53 1.84 14.79
CA ARG A 340 6.41 2.66 15.28
C ARG A 340 5.04 2.09 14.94
N VAL A 341 4.95 1.02 14.16
CA VAL A 341 3.67 0.48 13.67
C VAL A 341 2.70 0.12 14.80
N GLY A 342 3.20 -0.50 15.88
CA GLY A 342 2.37 -0.87 17.03
C GLY A 342 1.89 0.32 17.87
N LEU A 343 2.64 1.42 17.88
CA LEU A 343 2.20 2.67 18.52
C LEU A 343 1.17 3.39 17.65
N LEU A 344 1.45 3.51 16.35
CA LEU A 344 0.55 4.15 15.38
C LEU A 344 -0.79 3.41 15.29
N SER A 345 -0.79 2.07 15.34
CA SER A 345 -2.02 1.27 15.33
C SER A 345 -2.91 1.55 16.56
N ARG A 346 -2.30 1.71 17.74
CA ARG A 346 -3.01 2.04 19.00
C ARG A 346 -3.56 3.47 19.01
N LEU A 347 -2.86 4.42 18.37
CA LEU A 347 -3.31 5.80 18.24
C LEU A 347 -4.42 5.95 17.20
N MET A 348 -4.32 5.20 16.10
CA MET A 348 -5.31 5.19 15.02
C MET A 348 -6.64 4.60 15.50
N VAL A 349 -6.59 3.48 16.24
CA VAL A 349 -7.75 2.80 16.81
C VAL A 349 -7.60 2.68 18.33
N PRO A 350 -7.92 3.75 19.10
CA PRO A 350 -7.84 3.73 20.56
C PRO A 350 -8.75 2.65 21.15
N ARG A 351 -8.28 1.96 22.19
CA ARG A 351 -9.03 0.86 22.83
C ARG A 351 -10.10 1.32 23.81
N THR A 352 -9.97 2.53 24.37
CA THR A 352 -10.79 3.00 25.50
C THR A 352 -11.28 4.43 25.28
N GLY A 353 -12.39 4.79 25.95
CA GLY A 353 -12.92 6.15 25.95
C GLY A 353 -11.90 7.21 26.44
N PRO A 354 -11.19 6.98 27.57
CA PRO A 354 -10.12 7.89 28.00
C PRO A 354 -8.98 8.03 26.98
N GLY A 355 -8.56 6.93 26.34
CA GLY A 355 -7.53 6.98 25.29
C GLY A 355 -7.97 7.79 24.07
N LEU A 356 -9.24 7.68 23.69
CA LEU A 356 -9.84 8.50 22.64
C LEU A 356 -9.86 9.99 23.04
N ALA A 357 -10.22 10.32 24.29
CA ALA A 357 -10.21 11.68 24.78
C ALA A 357 -8.81 12.30 24.75
N VAL A 358 -7.77 11.56 25.18
CA VAL A 358 -6.36 12.00 25.09
C VAL A 358 -5.97 12.27 23.63
N ARG A 359 -6.24 11.34 22.72
CA ARG A 359 -5.94 11.52 21.28
C ARG A 359 -6.62 12.78 20.73
N ASN A 360 -7.89 12.99 21.07
CA ASN A 360 -8.66 14.15 20.60
C ASN A 360 -8.10 15.47 21.15
N THR A 361 -7.66 15.49 22.41
CA THR A 361 -7.01 16.65 23.03
C THR A 361 -5.67 16.97 22.37
N VAL A 362 -4.82 15.96 22.11
CA VAL A 362 -3.57 16.13 21.36
C VAL A 362 -3.85 16.66 19.94
N GLY A 363 -4.84 16.08 19.25
CA GLY A 363 -5.24 16.56 17.92
C GLY A 363 -5.69 18.02 17.91
N ARG A 364 -6.47 18.45 18.92
CA ARG A 364 -6.88 19.86 19.09
C ARG A 364 -5.70 20.78 19.34
N ALA A 365 -4.71 20.36 20.13
CA ALA A 365 -3.51 21.15 20.39
C ALA A 365 -2.69 21.36 19.10
N VAL A 366 -2.41 20.27 18.36
CA VAL A 366 -1.66 20.33 17.08
C VAL A 366 -2.40 21.17 16.04
N GLY A 367 -3.72 20.99 15.92
CA GLY A 367 -4.55 21.78 15.01
C GLY A 367 -4.55 23.28 15.32
N ARG A 368 -4.47 23.66 16.61
CA ARG A 368 -4.33 25.07 17.03
C ARG A 368 -2.97 25.63 16.64
N THR A 369 -1.88 24.91 16.90
CA THR A 369 -0.52 25.34 16.56
C THR A 369 -0.32 25.55 15.05
N ASN A 370 -0.88 24.67 14.21
CA ASN A 370 -0.83 24.83 12.76
C ASN A 370 -1.65 26.04 12.28
N ARG A 371 -2.81 26.31 12.89
CA ARG A 371 -3.63 27.50 12.58
C ARG A 371 -2.93 28.82 12.93
N THR A 372 -2.21 28.88 14.05
CA THR A 372 -1.41 30.07 14.41
C THR A 372 -0.25 30.27 13.44
N ALA A 373 0.48 29.20 13.11
CA ALA A 373 1.60 29.27 12.15
C ALA A 373 1.15 29.70 10.74
N SER A 374 -0.01 29.23 10.25
CA SER A 374 -0.56 29.67 8.96
C SER A 374 -1.04 31.13 8.96
N ARG A 375 -1.56 31.63 10.09
CA ARG A 375 -1.95 33.06 10.21
C ARG A 375 -0.75 33.99 10.26
N GLU A 376 0.34 33.60 10.91
CA GLU A 376 1.58 34.39 10.94
C GLU A 376 2.28 34.44 9.58
N ALA A 377 2.15 33.39 8.76
CA ALA A 377 2.70 33.34 7.40
C ALA A 377 1.88 34.14 6.38
N ALA A 378 0.56 34.32 6.58
CA ALA A 378 -0.30 35.09 5.70
C ALA A 378 -0.29 36.61 5.98
N ASN A 379 0.29 37.03 7.11
CA ASN A 379 0.43 38.43 7.53
C ASN A 379 1.84 39.01 7.30
N ARG A 380 2.70 38.28 6.57
CA ARG A 380 4.00 38.74 6.04
C ARG A 380 3.92 38.70 4.53
#